data_AF-A0A2K5ULE3-F1
#
_entry.id   AF-A0A2K5ULE3-F1
#
_cell.length_a   1.000
_cell.length_b   1.000
_cell.length_c   1.000
_cell.angle_alpha   90.00
_cell.angle_beta   90.00
_cell.angle_gamma   90.00
#
_symmetry.space_group_name_H-M   'P 1'
#
loop_
_entity.id
_entity.type
_entity.pdbx_description
1 polymer ?
#
loop_
_entity_poly.entity_id
_entity_poly.type
_entity_poly.pdbx_seq_one_letter_code
_entity_poly.pdbx_strand_id
1 'polypeptide(L)'
;METTNGTETWYESLHAVLKALNATLHSNLLCRPGPGLGPDNQTEERPASLPGRDDNSYMYILFVMFLFAVTVGSLILGYTRSRKVDKRSDPYHVYIKNRVSMI
;
A
#
# COMPACT_ATOMS: atom_id res chain seq x y z
N MET A 1 52.17 13.63 49.54
CA MET A 1 51.12 14.44 50.17
C MET A 1 49.93 14.41 49.24
N GLU A 2 48.84 13.76 49.64
CA GLU A 2 47.58 13.80 48.87
C GLU A 2 47.02 15.22 48.94
N THR A 3 46.73 15.79 47.78
CA THR A 3 46.16 17.14 47.66
C THR A 3 44.74 17.15 48.17
N THR A 4 44.41 18.14 48.99
CA THR A 4 43.16 18.29 49.75
C THR A 4 41.89 18.06 48.89
N ASN A 5 40.94 17.27 49.41
CA ASN A 5 39.68 16.84 48.77
C ASN A 5 38.63 17.97 48.55
N GLY A 6 39.04 19.14 48.05
CA GLY A 6 38.18 20.31 47.93
C GLY A 6 38.61 21.33 46.87
N THR A 7 39.43 20.92 45.90
CA THR A 7 39.80 21.77 44.76
C THR A 7 38.66 21.83 43.75
N GLU A 8 38.48 22.96 43.05
CA GLU A 8 37.42 23.15 42.05
C GLU A 8 37.47 22.07 40.96
N THR A 9 38.67 21.62 40.57
CA THR A 9 38.89 20.53 39.63
C THR A 9 38.36 19.18 40.13
N TRP A 10 38.40 18.94 41.45
CA TRP A 10 37.83 17.75 42.06
C TRP A 10 36.30 17.79 42.04
N TYR A 11 35.71 18.97 42.29
CA TYR A 11 34.26 19.16 42.18
C TYR A 11 33.77 18.97 40.74
N GLU A 12 34.47 19.54 39.75
CA GLU A 12 34.14 19.35 38.33
C GLU A 12 34.25 17.88 37.91
N SER A 13 35.28 17.17 38.38
CA SER A 13 35.42 15.73 38.16
C SER A 13 34.26 14.95 38.78
N LEU A 14 33.86 15.28 40.02
CA LEU A 14 32.72 14.65 40.69
C LEU A 14 31.41 14.93 39.96
N HIS A 15 31.20 16.16 39.52
CA HIS A 15 30.01 16.59 38.80
C HIS A 15 29.89 15.89 37.43
N ALA A 16 31.01 15.71 36.73
CA ALA A 16 31.06 14.91 35.49
C ALA A 16 30.67 13.45 35.74
N VAL A 17 31.16 12.83 36.83
CA VAL A 17 30.79 11.46 37.22
C VAL A 17 29.29 11.36 37.53
N LEU A 18 28.74 12.32 38.27
CA LEU A 18 27.31 12.36 38.60
C LEU A 18 26.44 12.54 37.35
N LYS A 19 26.88 13.36 36.39
CA LYS A 19 26.17 13.56 35.12
C LYS A 19 26.18 12.30 34.25
N ALA A 20 27.32 11.61 34.19
CA ALA A 20 27.43 10.32 33.50
C ALA A 20 26.57 9.24 34.15
N LEU A 21 26.53 9.20 35.48
CA LEU A 21 25.68 8.28 36.23
C LEU A 21 24.20 8.55 35.96
N ASN A 22 23.79 9.81 36.00
CA ASN A 22 22.41 10.22 35.69
C ASN A 22 22.00 9.82 34.26
N ALA A 23 22.86 10.07 33.28
CA ALA A 23 22.62 9.68 31.89
C ALA A 23 22.49 8.15 31.74
N THR A 24 23.33 7.39 32.45
CA THR A 24 23.30 5.93 32.43
C THR A 24 22.00 5.38 33.03
N LEU A 25 21.54 5.94 34.16
CA LEU A 25 20.27 5.54 34.78
C LEU A 25 19.06 5.84 33.88
N HIS A 26 19.00 7.05 33.31
CA HIS A 26 17.90 7.41 32.41
C HIS A 26 17.91 6.64 31.08
N SER A 27 19.09 6.30 30.55
CA SER A 27 19.20 5.48 29.33
C SER A 27 18.69 4.05 29.52
N ASN A 28 18.89 3.46 30.70
CA ASN A 28 18.37 2.13 31.03
C ASN A 28 16.85 2.13 31.27
N LEU A 29 16.28 3.22 31.82
CA LEU A 29 14.83 3.34 32.06
C LEU A 29 14.03 3.37 30.76
N LEU A 30 14.60 3.90 29.67
CA LEU A 30 13.95 3.94 28.35
C LEU A 30 13.76 2.55 27.73
N CYS A 31 14.22 1.46 28.38
CA CYS A 31 14.00 0.06 27.99
C CYS A 31 14.11 -0.15 26.47
N ARG A 32 15.15 0.46 25.88
CA ARG A 32 15.40 0.36 24.44
C ARG A 32 15.62 -1.12 24.12
N PRO A 33 14.85 -1.72 23.20
CA PRO A 33 15.17 -3.05 22.71
C PRO A 33 16.62 -3.06 22.24
N GLY A 34 17.41 -3.99 22.78
CA GLY A 34 18.83 -4.10 22.44
C GLY A 34 19.01 -4.38 20.94
N PRO A 35 20.19 -4.04 20.38
CA PRO A 35 20.55 -4.49 19.04
C PRO A 35 20.42 -6.03 18.98
N GLY A 36 19.72 -6.56 17.97
CA GLY A 36 19.53 -8.01 17.81
C GLY A 36 18.15 -8.56 18.16
N LEU A 37 17.11 -7.72 18.24
CA LEU A 37 15.71 -8.20 18.37
C LEU A 37 15.24 -9.01 17.13
N GLY A 38 15.99 -8.97 16.04
CA GLY A 38 15.82 -9.88 14.91
C GLY A 38 17.16 -10.42 14.42
N PRO A 39 17.16 -11.40 13.51
CA PRO A 39 18.38 -11.95 12.93
C PRO A 39 19.33 -10.83 12.47
N ASP A 40 20.57 -10.91 12.92
CA ASP A 40 21.67 -9.98 12.63
C ASP A 40 22.05 -9.94 11.14
N ASN A 41 21.61 -10.95 10.39
CA ASN A 41 21.77 -11.10 8.96
C ASN A 41 20.52 -10.72 8.13
N GLN A 42 19.54 -10.02 8.72
CA GLN A 42 18.38 -9.53 7.96
C GLN A 42 18.82 -8.51 6.91
N THR A 43 18.96 -9.00 5.68
CA THR A 43 19.17 -8.19 4.48
C THR A 43 17.85 -7.50 4.15
N GLU A 44 17.88 -6.23 3.75
CA GLU A 44 16.67 -5.49 3.39
C GLU A 44 15.85 -6.26 2.34
N GLU A 45 14.64 -6.67 2.73
CA GLU A 45 13.72 -7.38 1.86
C GLU A 45 13.24 -6.44 0.75
N ARG A 46 13.55 -6.78 -0.50
CA ARG A 46 13.08 -6.01 -1.66
C ARG A 46 11.57 -6.23 -1.78
N PRO A 47 10.76 -5.17 -1.97
CA PRO A 47 9.32 -5.33 -2.12
C PRO A 47 9.01 -6.29 -3.28
N ALA A 48 8.00 -7.14 -3.08
CA ALA A 48 7.62 -8.16 -4.05
C ALA A 48 7.38 -7.52 -5.43
N SER A 49 8.23 -7.88 -6.39
CA SER A 49 8.05 -7.46 -7.78
C SER A 49 6.90 -8.25 -8.37
N LEU A 50 5.87 -7.56 -8.87
CA LEU A 50 4.79 -8.22 -9.60
C LEU A 50 5.37 -8.95 -10.83
N PRO A 51 4.84 -10.13 -11.17
CA PRO A 51 5.29 -10.88 -12.34
C PRO A 51 5.14 -10.03 -13.60
N GLY A 52 6.22 -9.95 -14.39
CA GLY A 52 6.21 -9.33 -15.71
C GLY A 52 5.47 -10.20 -16.73
N ARG A 53 5.22 -9.62 -17.92
CA ARG A 53 4.62 -10.33 -19.04
C ARG A 53 5.60 -11.38 -19.59
N ASP A 54 5.29 -12.66 -19.44
CA ASP A 54 6.03 -13.80 -20.02
C ASP A 54 5.36 -14.35 -21.29
N ASP A 55 6.02 -15.24 -22.03
CA ASP A 55 5.50 -15.80 -23.29
C ASP A 55 4.21 -16.61 -23.11
N ASN A 56 4.00 -17.25 -21.94
CA ASN A 56 2.76 -17.97 -21.63
C ASN A 56 1.60 -16.97 -21.44
N SER A 57 1.87 -15.84 -20.79
CA SER A 57 0.93 -14.75 -20.62
C SER A 57 0.61 -14.05 -21.94
N TYR A 58 1.52 -14.08 -22.92
CA TYR A 58 1.25 -13.57 -24.26
C TYR A 58 0.16 -14.39 -24.97
N MET A 59 0.23 -15.72 -24.91
CA MET A 59 -0.83 -16.59 -25.46
C MET A 59 -2.18 -16.34 -24.78
N TYR A 60 -2.17 -16.15 -23.46
CA TYR A 60 -3.37 -15.77 -22.72
C TYR A 60 -3.91 -14.40 -23.15
N ILE A 61 -3.05 -13.40 -23.36
CA ILE A 61 -3.45 -12.06 -23.83
C ILE A 61 -4.10 -12.13 -25.23
N LEU A 62 -3.57 -12.96 -26.14
CA LEU A 62 -4.19 -13.19 -27.44
C LEU A 62 -5.57 -13.85 -27.29
N PHE A 63 -5.72 -14.81 -26.38
CA PHE A 63 -7.01 -15.41 -26.09
C PHE A 63 -8.00 -14.40 -25.48
N VAL A 64 -7.53 -13.50 -24.60
CA VAL A 64 -8.33 -12.40 -24.05
C VAL A 64 -8.80 -11.45 -25.16
N MET A 65 -7.99 -11.19 -26.18
CA MET A 65 -8.42 -10.40 -27.35
C MET A 65 -9.58 -11.08 -28.09
N PHE A 66 -9.56 -12.40 -28.23
CA PHE A 66 -10.70 -13.15 -28.78
C PHE A 66 -11.92 -13.10 -27.86
N LEU A 67 -11.73 -13.34 -26.56
CA LEU A 67 -12.80 -13.22 -25.56
C LEU A 67 -13.41 -11.82 -25.56
N PHE A 68 -12.62 -10.78 -25.80
CA PHE A 68 -13.11 -9.41 -25.90
C PHE A 68 -14.12 -9.25 -27.05
N ALA A 69 -13.83 -9.80 -28.23
CA ALA A 69 -14.77 -9.77 -29.35
C ALA A 69 -16.09 -10.48 -29.01
N VAL A 70 -16.02 -11.66 -28.38
CA VAL A 70 -17.19 -12.40 -27.90
C VAL A 70 -17.93 -11.62 -26.79
N THR A 71 -17.19 -10.90 -25.95
CA THR A 71 -17.74 -10.06 -24.86
C THR A 71 -18.53 -8.89 -25.43
N VAL A 72 -18.07 -8.24 -26.50
CA VAL A 72 -18.83 -7.18 -27.18
C VAL A 72 -20.14 -7.74 -27.75
N GLY A 73 -20.10 -8.91 -28.40
CA GLY A 73 -21.32 -9.58 -28.87
C GLY A 73 -22.27 -9.94 -27.72
N SER A 74 -21.71 -10.45 -26.62
CA SER A 74 -22.45 -10.80 -25.41
C SER A 74 -23.02 -9.58 -24.70
N LEU A 75 -22.37 -8.42 -24.79
CA LEU A 75 -22.86 -7.16 -24.26
C LEU A 75 -24.10 -6.70 -25.03
N ILE A 76 -24.06 -6.73 -26.36
CA ILE A 76 -25.23 -6.43 -27.21
C ILE A 76 -26.38 -7.39 -26.89
N LEU A 77 -26.09 -8.70 -26.82
CA LEU A 77 -27.08 -9.70 -26.42
C LEU A 77 -27.55 -9.49 -24.97
N GLY A 78 -26.69 -8.95 -24.12
CA GLY A 78 -27.02 -8.52 -22.77
C GLY A 78 -28.09 -7.44 -22.78
N TYR A 79 -27.95 -6.42 -23.63
CA TYR A 79 -28.95 -5.36 -23.76
C TYR A 79 -30.28 -5.82 -24.37
N THR A 80 -30.27 -6.83 -25.25
CA THR A 80 -31.50 -7.29 -25.93
C THR A 80 -32.21 -8.42 -25.20
N ARG A 81 -31.47 -9.31 -24.52
CA ARG A 81 -32.01 -10.54 -23.90
C ARG A 81 -31.87 -10.56 -22.38
N SER A 82 -30.76 -10.07 -21.83
CA SER A 82 -30.53 -10.10 -20.38
C SER A 82 -31.21 -8.92 -19.66
N ARG A 83 -31.16 -7.73 -20.27
CA ARG A 83 -31.74 -6.50 -19.72
C ARG A 83 -33.26 -6.49 -19.91
N LYS A 84 -33.99 -6.78 -18.83
CA LYS A 84 -35.44 -6.68 -18.77
C LYS A 84 -35.84 -5.29 -18.28
N VAL A 85 -35.95 -4.34 -19.21
CA VAL A 85 -36.48 -2.99 -18.95
C VAL A 85 -37.74 -2.82 -19.78
N ASP A 86 -38.84 -2.49 -19.11
CA ASP A 86 -40.11 -2.23 -19.78
C ASP A 86 -39.97 -1.03 -20.71
N LYS A 87 -40.54 -1.16 -21.91
CA LYS A 87 -40.51 -0.08 -22.90
C LYS A 87 -41.47 1.02 -22.47
N ARG A 88 -41.02 2.28 -22.53
CA ARG A 88 -41.80 3.46 -22.14
C ARG A 88 -42.95 3.76 -23.10
N SER A 89 -42.83 3.34 -24.35
CA SER A 89 -43.85 3.45 -25.40
C SER A 89 -43.72 2.31 -26.40
N ASP A 90 -44.81 2.01 -27.12
CA ASP A 90 -44.81 1.06 -28.24
C ASP A 90 -43.77 1.45 -29.33
N PRO A 91 -43.09 0.47 -29.98
CA PRO A 91 -42.03 0.75 -30.95
C PRO A 91 -42.43 1.62 -32.14
N TYR A 92 -43.66 1.51 -32.62
CA TYR A 92 -44.14 2.32 -33.76
C TYR A 92 -44.63 3.68 -33.31
N HIS A 93 -45.15 3.76 -32.09
CA HIS A 93 -45.59 5.01 -31.48
C HIS A 93 -44.42 6.02 -31.43
N VAL A 94 -43.17 5.61 -31.16
CA VAL A 94 -41.98 6.50 -31.08
C VAL A 94 -41.83 7.44 -32.29
N TYR A 95 -42.22 7.00 -33.50
CA TYR A 95 -42.04 7.75 -34.74
C TYR A 95 -43.21 8.65 -35.13
N ILE A 96 -44.24 8.77 -34.30
CA ILE A 96 -45.35 9.68 -34.56
C ILE A 96 -44.83 11.12 -34.61
N LYS A 97 -45.04 11.75 -35.77
CA LYS A 97 -44.62 13.11 -36.07
C LYS A 97 -45.26 14.11 -35.08
N ASN A 98 -44.51 15.16 -34.71
CA ASN A 98 -44.82 16.20 -33.69
C ASN A 98 -44.40 15.94 -32.23
N ARG A 99 -43.49 15.02 -31.95
CA ARG A 99 -42.83 14.93 -30.62
C ARG A 99 -41.38 14.45 -30.69
N VAL A 100 -40.61 14.71 -29.65
CA VAL A 100 -39.21 14.25 -29.54
C VAL A 100 -39.19 12.72 -29.37
N SER A 101 -38.47 12.03 -30.24
CA SER A 101 -38.26 10.58 -30.15
C SER A 101 -37.34 10.26 -28.98
N MET A 102 -37.83 9.50 -28.00
CA MET A 102 -37.06 8.99 -26.87
C MET A 102 -37.01 7.46 -26.95
N ILE A 103 -35.79 6.89 -26.98
CA ILE A 103 -35.51 5.43 -26.97
C ILE A 103 -35.26 4.96 -25.54
#